data_AF-U9TBG1-F1
#
_entry.id   AF-U9TBG1-F1
#
_cell.length_a   1.000
_cell.length_b   1.000
_cell.length_c   1.000
_cell.angle_alpha   90.00
_cell.angle_beta   90.00
_cell.angle_gamma   90.00
#
_symmetry.space_group_name_H-M   'P 1'
#
loop_
_entity.id
_entity.type
_entity.pdbx_description
1 polymer ?
#
loop_
_entity_poly.entity_id
_entity_poly.type
_entity_poly.pdbx_seq_one_letter_code
_entity_poly.pdbx_strand_id
1 'polypeptide(L)'
;DQEQMWYQILITERDDVKYPDEDGVIKLGDFIIDLPDAHLGKDRKVRIELTLGKMEIQAYAKNEYNGQEYETSFGYHDKDLVEKILKEEP
;
A
#
# COMPACT_ATOMS: atom_id res chain seq x y z
N ASP A 1 -6.51 19.05 11.59
CA ASP A 1 -5.62 17.98 12.09
C ASP A 1 -5.69 16.77 11.17
N GLN A 2 -4.66 15.93 11.16
CA GLN A 2 -4.64 14.74 10.30
C GLN A 2 -5.30 13.57 11.04
N GLU A 3 -6.42 13.08 10.55
CA GLU A 3 -7.23 12.03 11.21
C GLU A 3 -7.03 10.64 10.63
N GLN A 4 -6.36 10.54 9.47
CA GLN A 4 -6.07 9.28 8.80
C GLN A 4 -4.68 9.32 8.17
N MET A 5 -4.13 8.13 7.93
CA MET A 5 -2.91 7.96 7.17
C MET A 5 -3.18 7.02 6.01
N TRP A 6 -2.80 7.45 4.82
CA TRP A 6 -3.04 6.73 3.58
C TRP A 6 -1.70 6.32 2.96
N TYR A 7 -1.51 5.02 2.84
CA TYR A 7 -0.43 4.42 2.08
C TYR A 7 -0.98 3.88 0.77
N GLN A 8 -0.35 4.28 -0.33
CA GLN A 8 -0.58 3.65 -1.62
C GLN A 8 0.51 2.61 -1.85
N ILE A 9 0.12 1.36 -2.05
CA ILE A 9 1.06 0.27 -2.36
C ILE A 9 1.18 0.17 -3.87
N LEU A 10 2.39 0.44 -4.37
CA LEU A 10 2.73 0.46 -5.79
C LEU A 10 3.80 -0.61 -6.05
N ILE A 11 3.72 -1.25 -7.21
CA ILE A 11 4.70 -2.24 -7.68
C ILE A 11 5.21 -1.87 -9.07
N THR A 12 6.44 -2.24 -9.36
CA THR A 12 7.07 -2.08 -10.68
C THR A 12 8.17 -3.12 -10.84
N GLU A 13 8.40 -3.57 -12.08
CA GLU A 13 9.56 -4.40 -12.45
C GLU A 13 10.75 -3.53 -12.93
N ARG A 14 10.56 -2.21 -13.03
CA ARG A 14 11.57 -1.26 -13.49
C ARG A 14 12.40 -0.74 -12.31
N ASP A 15 13.72 -0.81 -12.45
CA ASP A 15 14.66 -0.31 -11.43
C ASP A 15 14.85 1.22 -11.45
N ASP A 16 14.38 1.90 -12.51
CA ASP A 16 14.67 3.31 -12.79
C ASP A 16 13.49 4.28 -12.53
N VAL A 17 12.41 3.78 -11.91
CA VAL A 17 11.21 4.57 -11.59
C VAL A 17 11.51 5.63 -10.51
N LYS A 18 11.00 6.84 -10.73
CA LYS A 18 11.09 7.97 -9.78
C LYS A 18 9.73 8.46 -9.29
N TYR A 19 8.70 8.36 -10.12
CA TYR A 19 7.37 8.87 -9.79
C TYR A 19 6.27 7.79 -9.86
N PRO A 20 5.22 7.88 -9.02
CA PRO A 20 4.08 6.96 -9.00
C PRO A 20 3.29 6.85 -10.32
N ASP A 21 3.36 7.87 -11.16
CA ASP A 21 2.61 8.01 -12.41
C ASP A 21 3.42 7.60 -13.66
N GLU A 22 4.62 7.05 -13.47
CA GLU A 22 5.44 6.54 -14.57
C GLU A 22 4.90 5.22 -15.15
N ASP A 23 5.11 5.03 -16.46
CA ASP A 23 4.74 3.81 -17.17
C ASP A 23 5.35 2.57 -16.52
N GLY A 24 4.54 1.52 -16.34
CA GLY A 24 4.95 0.28 -15.69
C GLY A 24 4.89 0.30 -14.16
N VAL A 25 4.46 1.41 -13.55
CA VAL A 25 4.04 1.43 -12.13
C VAL A 25 2.58 1.00 -12.04
N ILE A 26 2.32 -0.04 -11.25
CA ILE A 26 0.99 -0.60 -11.04
C ILE A 26 0.57 -0.32 -9.60
N LYS A 27 -0.62 0.25 -9.44
CA LYS A 27 -1.25 0.38 -8.12
C LYS A 27 -1.82 -0.95 -7.68
N LEU A 28 -1.25 -1.50 -6.62
CA LEU A 28 -1.69 -2.75 -6.02
C LEU A 28 -2.87 -2.53 -5.07
N GLY A 29 -2.90 -1.39 -4.37
CA GLY A 29 -4.04 -0.98 -3.56
C GLY A 29 -3.75 0.16 -2.60
N ASP A 30 -4.78 0.54 -1.84
CA ASP A 30 -4.70 1.55 -0.78
C ASP A 30 -4.77 0.87 0.58
N PHE A 31 -3.87 1.27 1.48
CA PHE A 31 -3.89 0.89 2.89
C PHE A 31 -4.09 2.16 3.72
N ILE A 32 -5.31 2.32 4.26
CA ILE A 32 -5.74 3.51 5.00
C ILE A 32 -5.97 3.10 6.45
N ILE A 33 -5.43 3.87 7.37
CA ILE A 33 -5.58 3.64 8.81
C ILE A 33 -6.08 4.91 9.50
N ASP A 34 -6.89 4.74 10.54
CA ASP A 34 -7.34 5.86 11.34
C ASP A 34 -6.27 6.29 12.35
N LEU A 35 -6.17 7.60 12.55
CA LEU A 35 -5.31 8.29 13.50
C LEU A 35 -6.16 9.21 14.41
N PRO A 36 -6.97 8.65 15.33
CA PRO A 36 -7.87 9.42 16.18
C PRO A 36 -7.14 10.32 17.21
N ASP A 37 -5.84 10.11 17.39
CA ASP A 37 -4.95 10.75 18.36
C ASP A 37 -4.30 12.05 17.83
N ALA A 38 -4.99 12.77 16.93
CA ALA A 38 -4.44 13.92 16.21
C ALA A 38 -3.89 15.06 17.12
N HIS A 39 -4.35 15.13 18.36
CA HIS A 39 -3.86 16.03 19.40
C HIS A 39 -2.36 15.83 19.76
N LEU A 40 -1.81 14.65 19.49
CA LEU A 40 -0.39 14.34 19.71
C LEU A 40 0.52 14.90 18.60
N GLY A 41 -0.05 15.40 17.50
CA GLY A 41 0.71 16.03 16.41
C GLY A 41 1.83 15.13 15.86
N LYS A 42 3.08 15.56 16.04
CA LYS A 42 4.30 14.88 15.57
C LYS A 42 4.78 13.73 16.49
N ASP A 43 4.23 13.63 17.70
CA ASP A 43 4.61 12.58 18.66
C ASP A 43 3.84 11.27 18.42
N ARG A 44 2.91 11.25 17.46
CA ARG A 44 2.22 10.05 17.01
C ARG A 44 3.20 9.10 16.34
N LYS A 45 3.30 7.89 16.88
CA LYS A 45 4.13 6.82 16.34
C LYS A 45 3.24 5.75 15.75
N VAL A 46 3.47 5.45 14.49
CA VAL A 46 2.84 4.32 13.81
C VAL A 46 3.95 3.41 13.31
N ARG A 47 3.87 2.14 13.69
CA ARG A 47 4.69 1.08 13.12
C ARG A 47 3.99 0.56 11.87
N ILE A 48 4.74 0.44 10.78
CA ILE A 48 4.27 -0.14 9.52
C ILE A 48 5.16 -1.33 9.22
N GLU A 49 4.54 -2.41 8.78
CA GLU A 49 5.22 -3.60 8.30
C GLU A 49 4.69 -3.95 6.92
N LEU A 50 5.61 -4.25 6.02
CA LEU A 50 5.31 -4.76 4.69
C LEU A 50 6.00 -6.12 4.56
N THR A 51 5.21 -7.18 4.49
CA THR A 51 5.70 -8.55 4.36
C THR A 51 5.52 -8.99 2.92
N LEU A 52 6.62 -9.33 2.25
CA LEU A 52 6.62 -9.81 0.88
C LEU A 52 6.54 -11.34 0.88
N GLY A 53 5.35 -11.87 0.62
CA GLY A 53 5.15 -13.28 0.33
C GLY A 53 5.55 -13.63 -1.09
N LYS A 54 5.34 -14.88 -1.51
CA LYS A 54 5.50 -15.30 -2.92
C LYS A 54 4.28 -14.97 -3.80
N MET A 55 3.13 -14.79 -3.17
CA MET A 55 1.83 -14.66 -3.83
C MET A 55 1.10 -13.37 -3.45
N GLU A 56 1.44 -12.81 -2.31
CA GLU A 56 0.78 -11.66 -1.72
C GLU A 56 1.78 -10.77 -0.99
N ILE A 57 1.44 -9.49 -0.90
CA ILE A 57 2.08 -8.52 -0.04
C ILE A 57 1.11 -8.26 1.12
N GLN A 58 1.54 -8.50 2.35
CA GLN A 58 0.76 -8.15 3.53
C GLN A 58 1.25 -6.81 4.06
N ALA A 59 0.32 -5.89 4.30
CA ALA A 59 0.57 -4.62 4.94
C ALA A 59 -0.08 -4.62 6.32
N TYR A 60 0.70 -4.30 7.33
CA TYR A 60 0.27 -4.17 8.71
C TYR A 60 0.66 -2.79 9.24
N ALA A 61 -0.19 -2.22 10.09
CA ALA A 61 0.14 -1.02 10.83
C ALA A 61 -0.39 -1.09 12.26
N LYS A 62 0.38 -0.49 13.17
CA LYS A 62 0.02 -0.35 14.58
C LYS A 62 0.22 1.10 15.03
N ASN A 63 -0.84 1.71 15.55
CA ASN A 63 -0.71 2.94 16.32
C ASN A 63 -0.09 2.58 17.68
N GLU A 64 1.13 3.05 17.93
CA GLU A 64 1.90 2.70 19.14
C GLU A 64 1.39 3.43 20.39
N TYR A 65 0.55 4.46 20.24
CA TYR A 65 -0.03 5.19 21.36
C TYR A 65 -1.26 4.47 21.94
N ASN A 66 -2.21 4.09 21.08
CA ASN A 66 -3.47 3.49 21.52
C ASN A 66 -3.58 1.98 21.23
N GLY A 67 -2.61 1.40 20.54
CA GLY A 67 -2.55 -0.02 20.22
C GLY A 67 -3.51 -0.46 19.13
N GLN A 68 -4.15 0.44 18.37
CA GLN A 68 -4.99 0.07 17.23
C GLN A 68 -4.14 -0.56 16.13
N GLU A 69 -4.63 -1.66 15.57
CA GLU A 69 -3.95 -2.45 14.56
C GLU A 69 -4.81 -2.55 13.30
N TYR A 70 -4.15 -2.52 12.15
CA TYR A 70 -4.74 -2.61 10.83
C TYR A 70 -3.91 -3.60 10.02
N GLU A 71 -4.58 -4.46 9.26
CA GLU A 71 -3.93 -5.43 8.40
C GLU A 71 -4.72 -5.57 7.10
N THR A 72 -4.01 -5.71 5.98
CA THR A 72 -4.58 -6.08 4.69
C THR A 72 -3.58 -6.90 3.91
N SER A 73 -4.06 -7.72 2.98
CA SER A 73 -3.21 -8.41 2.02
C SER A 73 -3.57 -8.01 0.59
N PHE A 74 -2.55 -8.02 -0.26
CA PHE A 74 -2.66 -7.68 -1.66
C PHE A 74 -2.07 -8.81 -2.50
N GLY A 75 -2.93 -9.50 -3.25
CA GLY A 75 -2.46 -10.47 -4.24
C GLY A 75 -1.82 -9.74 -5.42
N TYR A 76 -0.62 -10.17 -5.82
CA TYR A 76 0.06 -9.64 -7.02
C TYR A 76 0.27 -10.72 -8.10
N HIS A 77 -0.38 -11.88 -7.94
CA HIS A 77 -0.51 -12.86 -9.02
C HIS A 77 -1.48 -12.35 -10.07
N ASP A 78 -0.95 -11.58 -11.01
CA ASP A 78 -1.72 -11.11 -12.14
C ASP A 78 -0.82 -10.82 -13.36
N LYS A 79 -0.05 -11.84 -13.78
CA LYS A 79 0.25 -11.99 -15.20
C LYS A 79 -1.04 -12.14 -16.04
N ASP A 80 -2.17 -12.47 -15.40
CA ASP A 80 -3.48 -12.65 -16.03
C ASP A 80 -4.22 -11.32 -16.30
N LEU A 81 -4.05 -10.27 -15.49
CA LEU A 81 -4.45 -8.89 -15.85
C LEU A 81 -3.67 -8.36 -17.07
N VAL A 82 -2.39 -8.70 -17.18
CA VAL A 82 -1.55 -8.33 -18.33
C VAL A 82 -2.05 -9.00 -19.61
N GLU A 83 -2.48 -10.27 -19.56
CA GLU A 83 -3.15 -10.91 -20.71
C GLU A 83 -4.55 -10.34 -21.01
N LYS A 84 -5.30 -9.89 -20.00
CA LYS A 84 -6.65 -9.32 -20.18
C LYS A 84 -6.60 -7.95 -20.84
N ILE A 85 -5.63 -7.11 -20.48
CA ILE A 85 -5.38 -5.80 -21.07
C ILE A 85 -4.83 -5.94 -22.51
N LEU A 86 -4.00 -6.95 -22.78
CA LEU A 86 -3.47 -7.22 -24.13
C LEU A 86 -4.49 -7.88 -25.09
N LYS A 87 -5.64 -8.37 -24.61
CA LYS A 87 -6.68 -9.04 -25.41
C LYS A 87 -7.94 -8.20 -25.68
N GLU A 88 -8.07 -7.00 -25.08
CA GLU A 88 -9.22 -6.11 -25.25
C GLU A 88 -8.94 -4.87 -26.15
N GLU A 89 -8.00 -4.95 -27.10
CA GLU A 89 -7.94 -4.01 -28.22
C GLU A 89 -8.45 -4.68 -29.51
N PRO A 90 -9.43 -4.04 -30.17
CA PRO A 90 -9.38 -3.77 -31.60
C PRO A 90 -9.06 -2.30 -31.91
#